data_AF-R7GKD8-F1
#
_entry.id   AF-R7GKD8-F1
#
_cell.length_a   1.000
_cell.length_b   1.000
_cell.length_c   1.000
_cell.angle_alpha   90.00
_cell.angle_beta   90.00
_cell.angle_gamma   90.00
#
_symmetry.space_group_name_H-M   'P 1'
#
loop_
_entity.id
_entity.type
_entity.pdbx_description
1 polymer ?
#
loop_
_entity_poly.entity_id
_entity_poly.type
_entity_poly.pdbx_seq_one_letter_code
_entity_poly.pdbx_strand_id
1 'polypeptide(L)'
;MKLIKNIQVYAPEDLGVKDLLISDSKIEKIDDHIAYPYSIETIDGTGCILTPGLIDRHVHITGGGGEAGFISRARPIEVNEILDAGITTVIGLLGTDGYTRNTKELFAKAKELSHKGVHTYILTGSYTYPTYTLTDSVEDDIVYIDSILGVKLALSDHRSSHITDDELVRLASQIRTASLIAGKQANLTLHMGDEKQGLTPVFHALERADIPVSLFQPTHCSRNPYLFKDALKFAEMGGTVDLTCEGDGKTLEFIKQFKDTSKVTISSDAQGSWSTYNEDGSIKEIGITPVSNLKKEFISLKNALGYEKALPFFTQNVAHVLGLKNTGVIKEGFDCDLVIWKDDEIKHIITKKD
;
A
#
# COMPACT_ATOMS: atom_id res chain seq x y z
N MET A 1 -1.16 19.56 -20.70
CA MET A 1 -0.53 20.54 -19.77
C MET A 1 -1.62 21.18 -18.93
N LYS A 2 -1.38 21.35 -17.63
CA LYS A 2 -2.30 22.01 -16.69
C LYS A 2 -1.51 22.96 -15.78
N LEU A 3 -2.14 24.04 -15.35
CA LEU A 3 -1.57 24.98 -14.39
C LEU A 3 -2.49 25.10 -13.17
N ILE A 4 -1.99 24.72 -12.00
CA ILE A 4 -2.68 24.94 -10.73
C ILE A 4 -2.16 26.25 -10.15
N LYS A 5 -3.05 27.16 -9.75
CA LYS A 5 -2.67 28.46 -9.20
C LYS A 5 -3.08 28.65 -7.75
N ASN A 6 -2.29 29.43 -7.01
CA ASN A 6 -2.61 29.90 -5.66
C ASN A 6 -3.02 28.76 -4.68
N ILE A 7 -2.32 27.63 -4.72
CA ILE A 7 -2.69 26.45 -3.92
C ILE A 7 -1.71 26.24 -2.75
N GLN A 8 -2.21 25.90 -1.57
CA GLN A 8 -1.38 25.54 -0.42
C GLN A 8 -0.81 24.14 -0.60
N VAL A 9 0.52 23.97 -0.64
CA VAL A 9 1.17 22.70 -1.01
C VAL A 9 1.82 22.02 0.19
N TYR A 10 1.56 20.72 0.38
CA TYR A 10 2.28 19.84 1.30
C TYR A 10 3.04 18.75 0.56
N ALA A 11 4.35 18.64 0.77
CA ALA A 11 5.26 17.93 -0.12
C ALA A 11 6.26 16.90 0.46
N PRO A 12 6.17 16.32 1.67
CA PRO A 12 5.17 16.47 2.74
C PRO A 12 5.32 17.77 3.54
N GLU A 13 6.48 18.44 3.45
CA GLU A 13 6.71 19.72 4.11
C GLU A 13 5.72 20.79 3.62
N ASP A 14 5.37 21.74 4.48
CA ASP A 14 4.59 22.92 4.07
C ASP A 14 5.45 23.83 3.17
N LEU A 15 5.13 23.85 1.86
CA LEU A 15 5.81 24.72 0.90
C LEU A 15 5.12 26.09 0.76
N GLY A 16 4.05 26.35 1.50
CA GLY A 16 3.21 27.53 1.37
C GLY A 16 2.33 27.51 0.12
N VAL A 17 1.83 28.70 -0.23
CA VAL A 17 1.00 28.91 -1.42
C VAL A 17 1.88 29.01 -2.66
N LYS A 18 1.62 28.18 -3.67
CA LYS A 18 2.40 28.08 -4.91
C LYS A 18 1.51 27.94 -6.14
N ASP A 19 2.14 28.11 -7.30
CA ASP A 19 1.66 27.67 -8.60
C ASP A 19 2.40 26.39 -9.03
N LEU A 20 1.71 25.48 -9.71
CA LEU A 20 2.27 24.23 -10.23
C LEU A 20 1.94 24.05 -11.71
N LEU A 21 2.98 23.89 -12.52
CA LEU A 21 2.85 23.52 -13.93
C LEU A 21 3.01 22.01 -14.10
N ILE A 22 2.04 21.38 -14.76
CA ILE A 22 2.03 19.95 -15.05
C ILE A 22 2.10 19.75 -16.57
N SER A 23 3.04 18.92 -17.01
CA SER A 23 3.25 18.57 -18.41
C SER A 23 3.68 17.12 -18.53
N ASP A 24 3.19 16.42 -19.56
CA ASP A 24 3.49 15.02 -19.83
C ASP A 24 3.45 14.13 -18.58
N SER A 25 2.37 14.26 -17.82
CA SER A 25 2.11 13.48 -16.61
C SER A 25 3.09 13.71 -15.45
N LYS A 26 3.82 14.84 -15.49
CA LYS A 26 4.84 15.21 -14.51
C LYS A 26 4.67 16.63 -14.01
N ILE A 27 5.14 16.86 -12.79
CA ILE A 27 5.29 18.20 -12.23
C ILE A 27 6.51 18.83 -12.91
N GLU A 28 6.27 19.78 -13.80
CA GLU A 28 7.33 20.45 -14.56
C GLU A 28 7.97 21.57 -13.74
N LYS A 29 7.14 22.35 -13.03
CA LYS A 29 7.61 23.51 -12.27
C LYS A 29 6.74 23.78 -11.04
N ILE A 30 7.38 24.17 -9.93
CA ILE A 30 6.74 24.67 -8.71
C ILE A 30 7.34 26.04 -8.39
N ASP A 31 6.54 27.11 -8.34
CA ASP A 31 7.04 28.47 -8.12
C ASP A 31 6.01 29.33 -7.37
N ASP A 32 6.43 30.49 -6.84
CA ASP A 32 5.50 31.45 -6.22
C ASP A 32 4.50 32.01 -7.24
N HIS A 33 4.93 32.16 -8.49
CA HIS A 33 4.10 32.61 -9.59
C HIS A 33 4.59 32.02 -10.92
N ILE A 34 3.69 31.39 -11.66
CA ILE A 34 4.00 30.87 -13.00
C ILE A 34 3.22 31.67 -14.05
N ALA A 35 3.96 32.48 -14.81
CA ALA A 35 3.46 33.11 -16.02
C ALA A 35 3.64 32.16 -17.21
N TYR A 36 2.55 31.83 -17.89
CA TYR A 36 2.58 30.98 -19.09
C TYR A 36 2.10 31.77 -20.32
N PRO A 37 2.84 31.77 -21.44
CA PRO A 37 2.59 32.68 -22.56
C PRO A 37 1.36 32.31 -23.40
N TYR A 38 0.77 31.14 -23.20
CA TYR A 38 -0.38 30.64 -23.93
C TYR A 38 -1.54 30.30 -22.98
N SER A 39 -2.76 30.28 -23.52
CA SER A 39 -3.91 29.78 -22.77
C SER A 39 -3.75 28.27 -22.54
N ILE A 40 -3.78 27.86 -21.28
CA ILE A 40 -3.74 26.47 -20.85
C ILE A 40 -4.82 26.23 -19.80
N GLU A 41 -5.25 24.98 -19.68
CA GLU A 41 -6.19 24.57 -18.63
C GLU A 41 -5.63 24.98 -17.26
N THR A 42 -6.42 25.77 -16.54
CA THR A 42 -6.01 26.35 -15.26
C THR A 42 -6.99 25.96 -14.17
N ILE A 43 -6.47 25.47 -13.06
CA ILE A 43 -7.22 25.15 -11.84
C ILE A 43 -6.91 26.23 -10.81
N ASP A 44 -7.95 26.93 -10.34
CA ASP A 44 -7.81 27.87 -9.22
C ASP A 44 -7.84 27.10 -7.90
N GLY A 45 -6.69 27.02 -7.24
CA GLY A 45 -6.50 26.33 -5.96
C GLY A 45 -6.71 27.24 -4.75
N THR A 46 -7.20 28.47 -4.92
CA THR A 46 -7.39 29.42 -3.82
C THR A 46 -8.21 28.81 -2.68
N GLY A 47 -7.63 28.78 -1.47
CA GLY A 47 -8.26 28.21 -0.28
C GLY A 47 -8.37 26.68 -0.29
N CYS A 48 -7.69 26.01 -1.22
CA CYS A 48 -7.56 24.56 -1.30
C CYS A 48 -6.14 24.12 -0.92
N ILE A 49 -6.00 22.83 -0.63
CA ILE A 49 -4.74 22.19 -0.26
C ILE A 49 -4.37 21.15 -1.33
N LEU A 50 -3.11 21.10 -1.72
CA LEU A 50 -2.54 20.10 -2.60
C LEU A 50 -1.67 19.13 -1.81
N THR A 51 -1.89 17.83 -1.99
CA THR A 51 -1.04 16.76 -1.45
C THR A 51 -0.64 15.79 -2.55
N PRO A 52 0.41 14.96 -2.36
CA PRO A 52 0.54 13.75 -3.16
C PRO A 52 -0.73 12.91 -3.02
N GLY A 53 -1.06 12.15 -4.06
CA GLY A 53 -2.10 11.15 -3.98
C GLY A 53 -1.72 10.04 -3.00
N LEU A 54 -2.70 9.53 -2.28
CA LEU A 54 -2.49 8.45 -1.32
C LEU A 54 -2.11 7.16 -2.06
N ILE A 55 -1.27 6.35 -1.43
CA ILE A 55 -0.82 5.06 -1.94
C ILE A 55 -1.31 3.99 -0.98
N ASP A 56 -2.17 3.10 -1.46
CA ASP A 56 -2.65 1.96 -0.68
C ASP A 56 -1.92 0.69 -1.06
N ARG A 57 -1.08 0.19 -0.16
CA ARG A 57 -0.22 -0.96 -0.42
C ARG A 57 -0.85 -2.32 -0.15
N HIS A 58 -2.10 -2.38 0.29
CA HIS A 58 -2.77 -3.63 0.65
C HIS A 58 -4.25 -3.60 0.25
N VAL A 59 -4.55 -3.97 -1.00
CA VAL A 59 -5.94 -3.98 -1.51
C VAL A 59 -6.26 -5.30 -2.20
N HIS A 60 -7.37 -5.92 -1.85
CA HIS A 60 -7.92 -7.07 -2.56
C HIS A 60 -8.71 -6.62 -3.80
N ILE A 61 -8.02 -6.13 -4.83
CA ILE A 61 -8.68 -5.47 -5.99
C ILE A 61 -9.67 -6.36 -6.77
N THR A 62 -9.52 -7.69 -6.71
CA THR A 62 -10.47 -8.68 -7.28
C THR A 62 -11.54 -9.13 -6.28
N GLY A 63 -11.53 -8.62 -5.06
CA GLY A 63 -12.29 -9.10 -3.91
C GLY A 63 -11.61 -10.29 -3.22
N GLY A 64 -11.59 -10.24 -1.89
CA GLY A 64 -11.14 -11.32 -1.01
C GLY A 64 -12.31 -12.14 -0.47
N GLY A 65 -12.21 -12.55 0.79
CA GLY A 65 -13.23 -13.33 1.47
C GLY A 65 -13.21 -14.82 1.10
N GLY A 66 -14.31 -15.50 1.42
CA GLY A 66 -14.48 -16.93 1.20
C GLY A 66 -14.30 -17.79 2.46
N GLU A 67 -13.89 -17.22 3.59
CA GLU A 67 -13.67 -17.96 4.83
C GLU A 67 -14.98 -18.57 5.39
N ALA A 68 -16.13 -17.92 5.17
CA ALA A 68 -17.46 -18.44 5.52
C ALA A 68 -18.17 -19.10 4.33
N GLY A 69 -17.38 -19.70 3.42
CA GLY A 69 -17.86 -20.34 2.18
C GLY A 69 -18.09 -19.35 1.04
N PHE A 70 -18.49 -19.86 -0.13
CA PHE A 70 -18.57 -19.09 -1.38
C PHE A 70 -19.43 -17.82 -1.31
N ILE A 71 -20.43 -17.78 -0.43
CA ILE A 71 -21.32 -16.63 -0.23
C ILE A 71 -20.61 -15.42 0.41
N SER A 72 -19.49 -15.65 1.09
CA SER A 72 -18.71 -14.62 1.79
C SER A 72 -17.62 -13.98 0.93
N ARG A 73 -17.60 -14.24 -0.39
CA ARG A 73 -16.65 -13.66 -1.32
C ARG A 73 -16.99 -12.20 -1.58
N ALA A 74 -16.02 -11.32 -1.38
CA ALA A 74 -16.16 -9.91 -1.72
C ALA A 74 -16.20 -9.72 -3.24
N ARG A 75 -16.86 -8.67 -3.71
CA ARG A 75 -16.80 -8.28 -5.12
C ARG A 75 -15.47 -7.59 -5.45
N PRO A 76 -15.06 -7.55 -6.74
CA PRO A 76 -14.00 -6.67 -7.19
C PRO A 76 -14.27 -5.20 -6.88
N ILE A 77 -13.20 -4.42 -6.69
CA ILE A 77 -13.26 -2.97 -6.46
C ILE A 77 -13.48 -2.20 -7.77
N GLU A 78 -14.19 -1.07 -7.69
CA GLU A 78 -14.34 -0.15 -8.81
C GLU A 78 -13.36 1.04 -8.72
N VAL A 79 -12.99 1.59 -9.88
CA VAL A 79 -12.00 2.68 -9.95
C VAL A 79 -12.43 3.91 -9.16
N ASN A 80 -13.71 4.27 -9.20
CA ASN A 80 -14.23 5.45 -8.50
C ASN A 80 -14.14 5.27 -6.99
N GLU A 81 -14.28 4.04 -6.46
CA GLU A 81 -14.13 3.83 -5.02
C GLU A 81 -12.72 4.15 -4.53
N ILE A 82 -11.71 3.89 -5.36
CA ILE A 82 -10.30 4.19 -5.08
C ILE A 82 -10.05 5.70 -5.19
N LEU A 83 -10.46 6.30 -6.31
CA LEU A 83 -10.26 7.72 -6.56
C LEU A 83 -11.03 8.58 -5.56
N ASP A 84 -12.29 8.29 -5.26
CA ASP A 84 -13.09 9.04 -4.27
C ASP A 84 -12.51 8.97 -2.84
N ALA A 85 -11.59 8.03 -2.58
CA ALA A 85 -10.81 7.94 -1.35
C ALA A 85 -9.48 8.73 -1.39
N GLY A 86 -9.17 9.43 -2.49
CA GLY A 86 -7.92 10.18 -2.68
C GLY A 86 -6.73 9.28 -2.98
N ILE A 87 -6.98 8.02 -3.33
CA ILE A 87 -5.96 7.03 -3.61
C ILE A 87 -5.67 7.07 -5.12
N THR A 88 -4.42 7.27 -5.48
CA THR A 88 -3.97 7.33 -6.88
C THR A 88 -3.18 6.08 -7.27
N THR A 89 -2.61 5.38 -6.28
CA THR A 89 -1.82 4.18 -6.47
C THR A 89 -2.31 3.06 -5.56
N VAL A 90 -2.50 1.86 -6.10
CA VAL A 90 -2.88 0.66 -5.32
C VAL A 90 -2.00 -0.55 -5.64
N ILE A 91 -1.79 -1.38 -4.62
CA ILE A 91 -1.08 -2.64 -4.74
C ILE A 91 -2.08 -3.76 -4.46
N GLY A 92 -2.48 -4.42 -5.54
CA GLY A 92 -3.41 -5.54 -5.55
C GLY A 92 -2.78 -6.83 -5.04
N LEU A 93 -3.51 -7.59 -4.25
CA LEU A 93 -3.03 -8.88 -3.75
C LEU A 93 -4.17 -9.88 -3.49
N LEU A 94 -3.80 -11.15 -3.32
CA LEU A 94 -4.73 -12.20 -2.91
C LEU A 94 -4.65 -12.45 -1.39
N GLY A 95 -5.67 -13.15 -0.88
CA GLY A 95 -5.83 -13.45 0.55
C GLY A 95 -5.85 -14.95 0.83
N THR A 96 -6.74 -15.34 1.74
CA THR A 96 -7.02 -16.73 2.11
C THR A 96 -7.38 -17.58 0.89
N ASP A 97 -8.33 -17.13 0.07
CA ASP A 97 -8.76 -17.87 -1.11
C ASP A 97 -7.80 -17.63 -2.29
N GLY A 98 -6.78 -18.48 -2.39
CA GLY A 98 -5.91 -18.60 -3.56
C GLY A 98 -6.31 -19.70 -4.53
N TYR A 99 -7.52 -20.27 -4.39
CA TYR A 99 -7.98 -21.43 -5.16
C TYR A 99 -9.05 -21.02 -6.20
N THR A 100 -10.01 -20.20 -5.79
CA THR A 100 -11.04 -19.66 -6.68
C THR A 100 -10.74 -18.25 -7.15
N ARG A 101 -9.81 -17.56 -6.49
CA ARG A 101 -9.11 -16.37 -7.00
C ARG A 101 -7.74 -16.77 -7.48
N ASN A 102 -7.28 -16.13 -8.56
CA ASN A 102 -6.00 -16.46 -9.15
C ASN A 102 -5.26 -15.21 -9.64
N THR A 103 -3.95 -15.36 -9.76
CA THR A 103 -3.03 -14.27 -10.14
C THR A 103 -3.32 -13.72 -11.54
N LYS A 104 -3.90 -14.50 -12.46
CA LYS A 104 -4.30 -14.04 -13.80
C LYS A 104 -5.48 -13.06 -13.73
N GLU A 105 -6.50 -13.35 -12.92
CA GLU A 105 -7.62 -12.44 -12.65
C GLU A 105 -7.12 -11.15 -11.98
N LEU A 106 -6.24 -11.28 -10.99
CA LEU A 106 -5.61 -10.17 -10.29
C LEU A 106 -4.86 -9.25 -11.26
N PHE A 107 -4.03 -9.82 -12.13
CA PHE A 107 -3.29 -9.09 -13.15
C PHE A 107 -4.22 -8.39 -14.16
N ALA A 108 -5.27 -9.07 -14.63
CA ALA A 108 -6.25 -8.47 -15.54
C ALA A 108 -6.96 -7.27 -14.91
N LYS A 109 -7.39 -7.40 -13.65
CA LYS A 109 -8.03 -6.29 -12.90
C LYS A 109 -7.07 -5.12 -12.68
N ALA A 110 -5.80 -5.40 -12.40
CA ALA A 110 -4.78 -4.36 -12.29
C ALA A 110 -4.61 -3.55 -13.59
N LYS A 111 -4.62 -4.22 -14.75
CA LYS A 111 -4.58 -3.54 -16.06
C LYS A 111 -5.85 -2.74 -16.32
N GLU A 112 -7.02 -3.25 -15.94
CA GLU A 112 -8.28 -2.50 -16.02
C GLU A 112 -8.22 -1.19 -15.21
N LEU A 113 -7.82 -1.25 -13.94
CA LEU A 113 -7.71 -0.07 -13.06
C LEU A 113 -6.67 0.93 -13.60
N SER A 114 -5.52 0.42 -14.07
CA SER A 114 -4.50 1.24 -14.75
C SER A 114 -5.02 1.91 -16.02
N HIS A 115 -5.89 1.23 -16.78
CA HIS A 115 -6.53 1.84 -17.94
C HIS A 115 -7.48 2.97 -17.56
N LYS A 116 -8.14 2.85 -16.41
CA LYS A 116 -9.10 3.82 -15.87
C LYS A 116 -8.49 4.95 -15.03
N GLY A 117 -7.17 5.02 -14.88
CA GLY A 117 -6.47 6.17 -14.27
C GLY A 117 -5.77 5.91 -12.94
N VAL A 118 -5.93 4.73 -12.31
CA VAL A 118 -5.26 4.39 -11.05
C VAL A 118 -3.96 3.66 -11.31
N HIS A 119 -2.84 4.12 -10.76
CA HIS A 119 -1.57 3.39 -10.81
C HIS A 119 -1.68 2.06 -10.07
N THR A 120 -1.73 0.95 -10.80
CA THR A 120 -2.00 -0.35 -10.19
C THR A 120 -0.85 -1.31 -10.40
N TYR A 121 -0.31 -1.79 -9.28
CA TYR A 121 0.66 -2.86 -9.19
C TYR A 121 0.04 -4.05 -8.45
N ILE A 122 0.71 -5.19 -8.46
CA ILE A 122 0.24 -6.39 -7.77
C ILE A 122 1.37 -7.12 -7.05
N LEU A 123 1.00 -7.96 -6.10
CA LEU A 123 1.85 -9.02 -5.55
C LEU A 123 1.41 -10.35 -6.16
N THR A 124 2.37 -11.17 -6.60
CA THR A 124 2.07 -12.55 -7.00
C THR A 124 1.83 -13.43 -5.76
N GLY A 125 1.18 -14.57 -5.95
CA GLY A 125 0.84 -15.47 -4.86
C GLY A 125 -0.35 -15.02 -3.99
N SER A 126 -0.54 -15.73 -2.88
CA SER A 126 -1.67 -15.59 -1.95
C SER A 126 -1.22 -15.95 -0.52
N TYR A 127 -2.12 -16.35 0.38
CA TYR A 127 -1.71 -16.88 1.69
C TYR A 127 -0.95 -18.20 1.57
N THR A 128 -1.22 -18.97 0.52
CA THR A 128 -0.80 -20.37 0.40
C THR A 128 0.65 -20.49 -0.11
N TYR A 129 1.38 -21.46 0.45
CA TYR A 129 2.66 -21.95 -0.04
C TYR A 129 2.61 -23.48 -0.28
N PRO A 130 3.15 -24.01 -1.40
CA PRO A 130 3.64 -23.28 -2.57
C PRO A 130 2.57 -22.38 -3.19
N THR A 131 3.01 -21.26 -3.75
CA THR A 131 2.09 -20.21 -4.20
C THR A 131 1.76 -20.32 -5.69
N TYR A 132 0.55 -19.93 -6.08
CA TYR A 132 0.14 -19.90 -7.48
C TYR A 132 0.53 -18.56 -8.12
N THR A 133 1.27 -18.62 -9.22
CA THR A 133 1.86 -17.45 -9.89
C THR A 133 1.26 -17.23 -11.28
N LEU A 134 1.67 -16.16 -11.96
CA LEU A 134 1.22 -15.87 -13.33
C LEU A 134 1.95 -16.74 -14.38
N THR A 135 3.24 -16.98 -14.14
CA THR A 135 4.18 -17.67 -15.05
C THR A 135 4.60 -19.06 -14.57
N ASP A 136 3.95 -19.60 -13.53
CA ASP A 136 4.34 -20.83 -12.83
C ASP A 136 5.73 -20.75 -12.15
N SER A 137 6.33 -19.55 -12.06
CA SER A 137 7.53 -19.24 -11.26
C SER A 137 7.38 -17.90 -10.54
N VAL A 138 7.84 -17.83 -9.29
CA VAL A 138 7.88 -16.58 -8.51
C VAL A 138 8.93 -15.62 -9.10
N GLU A 139 10.07 -16.18 -9.49
CA GLU A 139 11.19 -15.44 -10.05
C GLU A 139 10.83 -14.82 -11.39
N ASP A 140 10.24 -15.59 -12.31
CA ASP A 140 9.86 -15.09 -13.64
C ASP A 140 8.76 -14.02 -13.54
N ASP A 141 7.81 -14.17 -12.62
CA ASP A 141 6.82 -13.14 -12.29
C ASP A 141 7.51 -11.82 -11.91
N ILE A 142 8.51 -11.87 -11.02
CA ILE A 142 9.25 -10.69 -10.58
C ILE A 142 10.14 -10.13 -11.70
N VAL A 143 10.83 -10.97 -12.45
CA VAL A 143 11.79 -10.55 -13.48
C VAL A 143 11.09 -9.91 -14.67
N TYR A 144 10.07 -10.57 -15.22
CA TYR A 144 9.53 -10.18 -16.53
C TYR A 144 8.30 -9.29 -16.46
N ILE A 145 7.59 -9.23 -15.33
CA ILE A 145 6.30 -8.52 -15.24
C ILE A 145 6.46 -7.24 -14.43
N ASP A 146 6.54 -6.09 -15.10
CA ASP A 146 6.78 -4.77 -14.48
C ASP A 146 5.81 -4.43 -13.34
N SER A 147 4.54 -4.82 -13.46
CA SER A 147 3.53 -4.53 -12.45
C SER A 147 3.57 -5.47 -11.24
N ILE A 148 4.42 -6.52 -11.23
CA ILE A 148 4.59 -7.39 -10.05
C ILE A 148 5.73 -6.81 -9.19
N LEU A 149 5.37 -6.39 -7.98
CA LEU A 149 6.30 -5.75 -7.02
C LEU A 149 6.70 -6.67 -5.86
N GLY A 150 6.34 -7.95 -5.91
CA GLY A 150 6.67 -8.87 -4.83
C GLY A 150 5.72 -10.04 -4.75
N VAL A 151 5.74 -10.67 -3.57
CA VAL A 151 4.99 -11.91 -3.28
C VAL A 151 4.16 -11.71 -2.02
N LYS A 152 2.94 -12.23 -2.01
CA LYS A 152 2.11 -12.34 -0.81
C LYS A 152 2.28 -13.72 -0.19
N LEU A 153 2.30 -13.78 1.15
CA LEU A 153 2.32 -15.00 1.95
C LEU A 153 1.61 -14.76 3.29
N ALA A 154 1.07 -15.80 3.93
CA ALA A 154 0.61 -15.73 5.32
C ALA A 154 1.55 -16.46 6.27
N LEU A 155 1.82 -15.86 7.43
CA LEU A 155 2.57 -16.44 8.53
C LEU A 155 1.81 -16.29 9.84
N SER A 156 2.05 -17.22 10.75
CA SER A 156 1.50 -17.19 12.11
C SER A 156 -0.02 -16.98 12.14
N ASP A 157 -0.72 -17.61 11.21
CA ASP A 157 -2.18 -17.57 11.06
C ASP A 157 -2.68 -19.02 10.86
N HIS A 158 -3.83 -19.34 11.46
CA HIS A 158 -4.46 -20.66 11.34
C HIS A 158 -4.87 -21.01 9.89
N ARG A 159 -4.92 -20.00 9.00
CA ARG A 159 -5.19 -20.15 7.56
C ARG A 159 -3.91 -20.20 6.72
N SER A 160 -2.72 -20.08 7.35
CA SER A 160 -1.45 -20.19 6.64
C SER A 160 -1.16 -21.63 6.23
N SER A 161 -0.18 -21.82 5.35
CA SER A 161 0.33 -23.15 5.00
C SER A 161 1.35 -23.70 6.00
N HIS A 162 1.66 -22.96 7.08
CA HIS A 162 2.71 -23.28 8.05
C HIS A 162 4.04 -23.64 7.37
N ILE A 163 4.49 -22.75 6.48
CA ILE A 163 5.76 -22.85 5.78
C ILE A 163 6.91 -23.10 6.76
N THR A 164 7.85 -23.97 6.39
CA THR A 164 9.03 -24.23 7.22
C THR A 164 10.06 -23.10 7.12
N ASP A 165 10.96 -23.00 8.11
CA ASP A 165 12.04 -22.00 8.09
C ASP A 165 12.92 -22.12 6.84
N ASP A 166 13.21 -23.34 6.38
CA ASP A 166 14.00 -23.60 5.16
C ASP A 166 13.29 -23.10 3.90
N GLU A 167 11.98 -23.33 3.81
CA GLU A 167 11.16 -22.88 2.69
C GLU A 167 11.02 -21.36 2.67
N LEU A 168 10.88 -20.71 3.82
CA LEU A 168 10.83 -19.26 3.93
C LEU A 168 12.15 -18.63 3.50
N VAL A 169 13.29 -19.15 3.96
CA VAL A 169 14.63 -18.71 3.55
C VAL A 169 14.82 -18.89 2.03
N ARG A 170 14.39 -20.04 1.48
CA ARG A 170 14.45 -20.31 0.04
C ARG A 170 13.62 -19.29 -0.75
N LEU A 171 12.36 -19.08 -0.37
CA LEU A 171 11.48 -18.13 -1.04
C LEU A 171 12.04 -16.70 -0.99
N ALA A 172 12.48 -16.24 0.18
CA ALA A 172 13.06 -14.92 0.34
C ALA A 172 14.36 -14.75 -0.50
N SER A 173 15.18 -15.79 -0.61
CA SER A 173 16.37 -15.79 -1.46
C SER A 173 16.04 -15.72 -2.96
N GLN A 174 14.99 -16.43 -3.40
CA GLN A 174 14.47 -16.38 -4.76
C GLN A 174 13.98 -14.97 -5.11
N ILE A 175 13.14 -14.38 -4.25
CA ILE A 175 12.65 -13.00 -4.40
C ILE A 175 13.81 -12.02 -4.47
N ARG A 176 14.80 -12.13 -3.57
CA ARG A 176 15.97 -11.25 -3.57
C ARG A 176 16.74 -11.32 -4.88
N THR A 177 17.00 -12.52 -5.38
CA THR A 177 17.77 -12.71 -6.62
C THR A 177 17.01 -12.17 -7.82
N ALA A 178 15.73 -12.50 -7.94
CA ALA A 178 14.85 -12.00 -8.99
C ALA A 178 14.76 -10.46 -8.97
N SER A 179 14.61 -9.86 -7.79
CA SER A 179 14.62 -8.39 -7.60
C SER A 179 15.89 -7.74 -8.13
N LEU A 180 17.07 -8.33 -7.84
CA LEU A 180 18.35 -7.81 -8.32
C LEU A 180 18.45 -7.88 -9.85
N ILE A 181 18.03 -9.00 -10.44
CA ILE A 181 18.02 -9.19 -11.91
C ILE A 181 17.08 -8.19 -12.57
N ALA A 182 15.89 -7.99 -12.01
CA ALA A 182 14.87 -7.09 -12.54
C ALA A 182 15.18 -5.60 -12.32
N GLY A 183 16.15 -5.26 -11.45
CA GLY A 183 16.35 -3.89 -10.99
C GLY A 183 15.17 -3.34 -10.18
N LYS A 184 14.41 -4.22 -9.53
CA LYS A 184 13.21 -3.89 -8.71
C LYS A 184 13.53 -4.01 -7.22
N GLN A 185 12.72 -3.33 -6.41
CA GLN A 185 12.71 -3.54 -4.96
C GLN A 185 11.59 -4.52 -4.57
N ALA A 186 11.55 -5.69 -5.22
CA ALA A 186 10.48 -6.64 -4.93
C ALA A 186 10.63 -7.20 -3.52
N ASN A 187 9.51 -7.31 -2.82
CA ASN A 187 9.44 -7.65 -1.40
C ASN A 187 8.51 -8.84 -1.14
N LEU A 188 8.61 -9.40 0.06
CA LEU A 188 7.72 -10.42 0.57
C LEU A 188 6.75 -9.77 1.58
N THR A 189 5.52 -9.51 1.14
CA THR A 189 4.47 -9.00 2.01
C THR A 189 3.84 -10.14 2.80
N LEU A 190 3.86 -10.00 4.11
CA LEU A 190 3.45 -11.04 5.04
C LEU A 190 2.14 -10.64 5.71
N HIS A 191 1.08 -11.39 5.43
CA HIS A 191 -0.09 -11.42 6.31
C HIS A 191 0.33 -12.06 7.63
N MET A 192 0.14 -11.33 8.72
CA MET A 192 0.42 -11.83 10.07
C MET A 192 -0.88 -12.17 10.79
N GLY A 193 -0.99 -13.40 11.31
CA GLY A 193 -2.12 -13.85 12.13
C GLY A 193 -1.94 -13.65 13.66
N ASP A 194 -2.76 -14.37 14.42
CA ASP A 194 -2.77 -14.37 15.90
C ASP A 194 -2.07 -15.59 16.53
N GLU A 195 -1.21 -16.28 15.79
CA GLU A 195 -0.38 -17.31 16.42
C GLU A 195 0.76 -16.67 17.20
N LYS A 196 1.08 -17.24 18.37
CA LYS A 196 2.09 -16.74 19.30
C LYS A 196 3.51 -16.64 18.73
N GLN A 197 3.78 -17.32 17.61
CA GLN A 197 5.09 -17.25 16.96
C GLN A 197 5.40 -15.84 16.42
N GLY A 198 4.38 -15.03 16.09
CA GLY A 198 4.59 -13.65 15.65
C GLY A 198 5.58 -13.54 14.48
N LEU A 199 6.62 -12.71 14.63
CA LEU A 199 7.68 -12.58 13.60
C LEU A 199 8.86 -13.54 13.80
N THR A 200 8.75 -14.53 14.69
CA THR A 200 9.84 -15.51 14.92
C THR A 200 10.33 -16.16 13.62
N PRO A 201 9.47 -16.62 12.68
CA PRO A 201 9.94 -17.18 11.42
C PRO A 201 10.78 -16.19 10.58
N VAL A 202 10.41 -14.90 10.61
CA VAL A 202 11.16 -13.84 9.93
C VAL A 202 12.50 -13.60 10.60
N PHE A 203 12.55 -13.55 11.93
CA PHE A 203 13.81 -13.39 12.67
C PHE A 203 14.75 -14.57 12.43
N HIS A 204 14.25 -15.80 12.40
CA HIS A 204 15.05 -16.97 12.04
C HIS A 204 15.58 -16.87 10.61
N ALA A 205 14.77 -16.44 9.65
CA ALA A 205 15.22 -16.27 8.27
C ALA A 205 16.36 -15.24 8.16
N LEU A 206 16.27 -14.12 8.90
CA LEU A 206 17.30 -13.08 8.96
C LEU A 206 18.58 -13.54 9.66
N GLU A 207 18.49 -14.40 10.67
CA GLU A 207 19.66 -14.96 11.36
C GLU A 207 20.39 -16.01 10.52
N ARG A 208 19.64 -16.78 9.72
CA ARG A 208 20.17 -17.93 8.97
C ARG A 208 20.74 -17.57 7.61
N ALA A 209 20.31 -16.46 7.02
CA ALA A 209 20.72 -16.04 5.69
C ALA A 209 20.97 -14.53 5.64
N ASP A 210 21.89 -14.11 4.78
CA ASP A 210 22.22 -12.70 4.54
C ASP A 210 21.16 -12.03 3.64
N ILE A 211 19.90 -12.06 4.07
CA ILE A 211 18.77 -11.44 3.41
C ILE A 211 18.52 -10.07 4.06
N PRO A 212 18.45 -8.98 3.28
CA PRO A 212 18.16 -7.67 3.83
C PRO A 212 16.81 -7.64 4.55
N VAL A 213 16.76 -7.06 5.76
CA VAL A 213 15.53 -6.88 6.54
C VAL A 213 14.41 -6.21 5.75
N SER A 214 14.76 -5.29 4.83
CA SER A 214 13.84 -4.56 3.97
C SER A 214 13.05 -5.44 3.00
N LEU A 215 13.50 -6.68 2.75
CA LEU A 215 12.78 -7.64 1.90
C LEU A 215 11.46 -8.05 2.56
N PHE A 216 11.42 -8.19 3.87
CA PHE A 216 10.23 -8.62 4.60
C PHE A 216 9.33 -7.42 4.91
N GLN A 217 8.04 -7.55 4.62
CA GLN A 217 7.06 -6.48 4.76
C GLN A 217 5.83 -6.99 5.53
N PRO A 218 5.90 -7.10 6.86
CA PRO A 218 4.79 -7.57 7.68
C PRO A 218 3.69 -6.51 7.77
N THR A 219 2.43 -6.95 7.63
CA THR A 219 1.21 -6.14 7.78
C THR A 219 0.34 -6.68 8.92
N HIS A 220 -0.75 -5.98 9.24
CA HIS A 220 -1.62 -6.26 10.38
C HIS A 220 -0.88 -6.28 11.73
N CYS A 221 0.25 -5.57 11.83
CA CYS A 221 1.15 -5.69 12.99
C CYS A 221 0.55 -5.16 14.30
N SER A 222 -0.50 -4.35 14.23
CA SER A 222 -1.26 -3.83 15.38
C SER A 222 -2.37 -4.78 15.87
N ARG A 223 -2.61 -5.92 15.21
CA ARG A 223 -3.77 -6.79 15.53
C ARG A 223 -3.75 -7.39 16.94
N ASN A 224 -2.56 -7.61 17.50
CA ASN A 224 -2.41 -8.12 18.85
C ASN A 224 -1.11 -7.61 19.53
N PRO A 225 -1.04 -7.61 20.88
CA PRO A 225 0.07 -6.97 21.59
C PRO A 225 1.44 -7.63 21.42
N TYR A 226 1.50 -8.96 21.27
CA TYR A 226 2.80 -9.66 21.18
C TYR A 226 3.40 -9.54 19.77
N LEU A 227 2.57 -9.61 18.72
CA LEU A 227 3.00 -9.30 17.36
C LEU A 227 3.45 -7.83 17.25
N PHE A 228 2.72 -6.90 17.89
CA PHE A 228 3.11 -5.50 17.85
C PHE A 228 4.48 -5.27 18.51
N LYS A 229 4.79 -5.98 19.60
CA LYS A 229 6.11 -5.96 20.22
C LYS A 229 7.21 -6.46 19.27
N ASP A 230 6.94 -7.54 18.53
CA ASP A 230 7.85 -8.03 17.50
C ASP A 230 8.02 -7.02 16.37
N ALA A 231 6.95 -6.34 15.97
CA ALA A 231 6.98 -5.32 14.94
C ALA A 231 7.86 -4.12 15.34
N LEU A 232 7.80 -3.67 16.60
CA LEU A 232 8.72 -2.65 17.13
C LEU A 232 10.18 -3.11 17.02
N LYS A 233 10.49 -4.35 17.42
CA LYS A 233 11.83 -4.94 17.27
C LYS A 233 12.27 -4.98 15.81
N PHE A 234 11.37 -5.40 14.91
CA PHE A 234 11.64 -5.47 13.47
C PHE A 234 11.95 -4.09 12.86
N ALA A 235 11.22 -3.05 13.29
CA ALA A 235 11.48 -1.68 12.89
C ALA A 235 12.84 -1.16 13.40
N GLU A 236 13.22 -1.50 14.64
CA GLU A 236 14.54 -1.16 15.21
C GLU A 236 15.70 -1.84 14.46
N MET A 237 15.46 -3.00 13.84
CA MET A 237 16.41 -3.67 12.95
C MET A 237 16.50 -3.00 11.56
N GLY A 238 15.70 -1.96 11.30
CA GLY A 238 15.66 -1.20 10.04
C GLY A 238 14.57 -1.64 9.07
N GLY A 239 13.76 -2.65 9.43
CA GLY A 239 12.61 -3.10 8.66
C GLY A 239 11.46 -2.09 8.68
N THR A 240 10.52 -2.22 7.75
CA THR A 240 9.31 -1.39 7.71
C THR A 240 8.09 -2.21 8.11
N VAL A 241 7.26 -1.65 8.98
CA VAL A 241 6.04 -2.25 9.51
C VAL A 241 4.83 -1.59 8.89
N ASP A 242 3.86 -2.39 8.47
CA ASP A 242 2.58 -1.90 7.99
C ASP A 242 1.46 -2.09 9.04
N LEU A 243 0.71 -1.02 9.29
CA LEU A 243 -0.45 -1.01 10.19
C LEU A 243 -1.73 -0.95 9.35
N THR A 244 -2.68 -1.82 9.65
CA THR A 244 -3.99 -1.78 8.99
C THR A 244 -4.90 -0.79 9.69
N CYS A 245 -5.55 0.10 8.93
CA CYS A 245 -6.43 1.11 9.48
C CYS A 245 -7.92 0.72 9.43
N GLU A 246 -8.66 1.15 10.45
CA GLU A 246 -10.13 1.06 10.49
C GLU A 246 -10.81 2.39 10.09
N GLY A 247 -10.03 3.46 9.89
CA GLY A 247 -10.55 4.79 9.56
C GLY A 247 -11.04 5.58 10.76
N ASP A 248 -10.55 5.26 11.96
CA ASP A 248 -10.95 5.85 13.23
C ASP A 248 -9.79 6.53 13.99
N GLY A 249 -8.59 6.57 13.40
CA GLY A 249 -7.42 7.23 13.98
C GLY A 249 -6.71 6.41 15.06
N LYS A 250 -7.17 5.19 15.40
CA LYS A 250 -6.53 4.38 16.45
C LYS A 250 -5.08 4.00 16.13
N THR A 251 -4.67 4.05 14.85
CA THR A 251 -3.28 3.77 14.48
C THR A 251 -2.31 4.74 15.16
N LEU A 252 -2.76 5.94 15.55
CA LEU A 252 -1.95 6.95 16.25
C LEU A 252 -1.29 6.41 17.52
N GLU A 253 -1.99 5.61 18.32
CA GLU A 253 -1.46 5.08 19.59
C GLU A 253 -0.35 4.04 19.35
N PHE A 254 -0.40 3.34 18.22
CA PHE A 254 0.68 2.44 17.80
C PHE A 254 1.87 3.25 17.24
N ILE A 255 1.60 4.25 16.38
CA ILE A 255 2.62 5.10 15.76
C ILE A 255 3.50 5.77 16.81
N LYS A 256 2.91 6.28 17.90
CA LYS A 256 3.64 6.93 19.01
C LYS A 256 4.69 6.04 19.69
N GLN A 257 4.60 4.73 19.54
CA GLN A 257 5.52 3.77 20.15
C GLN A 257 6.75 3.48 19.27
N PHE A 258 6.73 3.87 17.98
CA PHE A 258 7.89 3.73 17.10
C PHE A 258 8.90 4.85 17.35
N LYS A 259 10.18 4.48 17.45
CA LYS A 259 11.30 5.45 17.54
C LYS A 259 11.54 6.19 16.23
N ASP A 260 11.32 5.50 15.11
CA ASP A 260 11.48 6.03 13.76
C ASP A 260 10.20 5.77 12.97
N THR A 261 9.39 6.82 12.79
CA THR A 261 8.11 6.75 12.08
C THR A 261 8.29 6.62 10.56
N SER A 262 9.49 6.81 10.01
CA SER A 262 9.76 6.51 8.59
C SER A 262 9.69 5.00 8.28
N LYS A 263 9.73 4.16 9.32
CA LYS A 263 9.57 2.70 9.26
C LYS A 263 8.12 2.24 9.40
N VAL A 264 7.15 3.14 9.27
CA VAL A 264 5.72 2.82 9.39
C VAL A 264 5.01 3.17 8.09
N THR A 265 4.20 2.24 7.60
CA THR A 265 3.18 2.48 6.56
C THR A 265 1.80 2.15 7.07
N ILE A 266 0.77 2.69 6.43
CA ILE A 266 -0.63 2.37 6.73
C ILE A 266 -1.32 1.88 5.46
N SER A 267 -2.13 0.84 5.58
CA SER A 267 -2.91 0.27 4.49
C SER A 267 -4.36 -0.02 4.91
N SER A 268 -5.26 -0.11 3.92
CA SER A 268 -6.70 -0.29 4.21
C SER A 268 -7.14 -1.73 4.38
N ASP A 269 -6.42 -2.70 3.76
CA ASP A 269 -6.90 -4.07 3.59
C ASP A 269 -8.25 -4.16 2.84
N ALA A 270 -8.51 -3.20 1.95
CA ALA A 270 -9.82 -3.02 1.35
C ALA A 270 -10.24 -4.17 0.46
N GLN A 271 -11.55 -4.43 0.46
CA GLN A 271 -12.22 -5.58 -0.16
C GLN A 271 -11.72 -6.94 0.36
N GLY A 272 -10.87 -6.95 1.38
CA GLY A 272 -10.62 -8.11 2.22
C GLY A 272 -11.80 -8.37 3.13
N SER A 273 -11.81 -9.55 3.75
CA SER A 273 -12.76 -9.89 4.81
C SER A 273 -12.10 -9.72 6.17
N TRP A 274 -12.83 -9.15 7.13
CA TRP A 274 -12.53 -9.33 8.54
C TRP A 274 -13.49 -10.38 9.09
N SER A 275 -13.02 -11.20 10.02
CA SER A 275 -13.81 -12.29 10.59
C SER A 275 -13.53 -12.44 12.07
N THR A 276 -14.56 -12.71 12.86
CA THR A 276 -14.40 -13.18 14.25
C THR A 276 -14.75 -14.66 14.34
N TYR A 277 -14.14 -15.37 15.29
CA TYR A 277 -14.26 -16.81 15.43
C TYR A 277 -14.81 -17.18 16.81
N ASN A 278 -15.57 -18.27 16.86
CA ASN A 278 -15.96 -18.94 18.10
C ASN A 278 -14.77 -19.74 18.67
N GLU A 279 -14.88 -20.22 19.91
CA GLU A 279 -13.83 -21.03 20.55
C GLU A 279 -13.52 -22.35 19.80
N ASP A 280 -14.49 -22.88 19.06
CA ASP A 280 -14.34 -24.08 18.22
C ASP A 280 -13.70 -23.80 16.84
N GLY A 281 -13.35 -22.54 16.56
CA GLY A 281 -12.76 -22.10 15.30
C GLY A 281 -13.76 -21.84 14.17
N SER A 282 -15.06 -21.99 14.40
CA SER A 282 -16.10 -21.61 13.42
C SER A 282 -16.26 -20.08 13.33
N ILE A 283 -16.68 -19.57 12.18
CA ILE A 283 -16.89 -18.13 11.98
C ILE A 283 -18.14 -17.66 12.73
N LYS A 284 -17.97 -16.61 13.52
CA LYS A 284 -19.03 -15.92 14.26
C LYS A 284 -19.62 -14.75 13.47
N GLU A 285 -18.76 -13.92 12.89
CA GLU A 285 -19.15 -12.76 12.08
C GLU A 285 -18.10 -12.52 11.00
N ILE A 286 -18.55 -12.00 9.84
CA ILE A 286 -17.69 -11.64 8.72
C ILE A 286 -18.21 -10.37 8.05
N GLY A 287 -17.31 -9.48 7.65
CA GLY A 287 -17.63 -8.29 6.89
C GLY A 287 -16.53 -7.94 5.91
N ILE A 288 -16.79 -6.95 5.04
CA ILE A 288 -15.84 -6.50 4.02
C ILE A 288 -15.27 -5.14 4.41
N THR A 289 -13.95 -5.01 4.32
CA THR A 289 -13.25 -3.76 4.69
C THR A 289 -13.37 -2.73 3.56
N PRO A 290 -13.88 -1.51 3.84
CA PRO A 290 -14.06 -0.49 2.82
C PRO A 290 -12.77 0.29 2.54
N VAL A 291 -12.51 0.59 1.26
CA VAL A 291 -11.35 1.40 0.82
C VAL A 291 -11.33 2.82 1.38
N SER A 292 -12.51 3.36 1.71
CA SER A 292 -12.62 4.70 2.33
C SER A 292 -11.98 4.80 3.71
N ASN A 293 -11.65 3.67 4.37
CA ASN A 293 -10.94 3.68 5.64
C ASN A 293 -9.58 4.38 5.54
N LEU A 294 -8.85 4.26 4.42
CA LEU A 294 -7.55 4.93 4.26
C LEU A 294 -7.71 6.46 4.30
N LYS A 295 -8.70 7.01 3.56
CA LYS A 295 -9.03 8.44 3.57
C LYS A 295 -9.38 8.92 4.98
N LYS A 296 -10.25 8.18 5.67
CA LYS A 296 -10.68 8.53 7.03
C LYS A 296 -9.53 8.48 8.03
N GLU A 297 -8.64 7.50 7.90
CA GLU A 297 -7.45 7.39 8.75
C GLU A 297 -6.51 8.56 8.49
N PHE A 298 -6.23 8.88 7.22
CA PHE A 298 -5.43 10.05 6.85
C PHE A 298 -6.02 11.34 7.43
N ILE A 299 -7.33 11.56 7.30
CA ILE A 299 -8.02 12.73 7.86
C ILE A 299 -7.86 12.78 9.40
N SER A 300 -8.03 11.65 10.07
CA SER A 300 -7.91 11.55 11.53
C SER A 300 -6.48 11.86 11.99
N LEU A 301 -5.47 11.29 11.32
CA LEU A 301 -4.07 11.52 11.65
C LEU A 301 -3.62 12.94 11.32
N LYS A 302 -4.02 13.53 10.18
CA LYS A 302 -3.68 14.93 9.89
C LYS A 302 -4.29 15.89 10.89
N ASN A 303 -5.49 15.59 11.42
CA ASN A 303 -6.14 16.44 12.42
C ASN A 303 -5.39 16.39 13.76
N ALA A 304 -4.77 15.25 14.08
CA ALA A 304 -3.99 15.07 15.29
C ALA A 304 -2.52 15.54 15.17
N LEU A 305 -1.91 15.39 14.00
CA LEU A 305 -0.46 15.56 13.80
C LEU A 305 -0.06 16.69 12.84
N GLY A 306 -0.99 17.22 12.05
CA GLY A 306 -0.72 18.06 10.89
C GLY A 306 -0.40 17.24 9.62
N TYR A 307 -0.51 17.89 8.45
CA TYR A 307 -0.25 17.26 7.14
C TYR A 307 1.17 16.69 7.04
N GLU A 308 2.17 17.47 7.44
CA GLU A 308 3.59 17.16 7.30
C GLU A 308 3.98 15.83 7.95
N LYS A 309 3.37 15.54 9.12
CA LYS A 309 3.62 14.31 9.88
C LYS A 309 2.71 13.16 9.51
N ALA A 310 1.50 13.43 9.01
CA ALA A 310 0.53 12.40 8.66
C ALA A 310 0.76 11.82 7.26
N LEU A 311 1.06 12.67 6.27
CA LEU A 311 1.23 12.28 4.86
C LEU A 311 2.23 11.13 4.65
N PRO A 312 3.43 11.11 5.28
CA PRO A 312 4.44 10.09 4.98
C PRO A 312 3.93 8.64 5.12
N PHE A 313 3.03 8.36 6.08
CA PHE A 313 2.48 7.02 6.31
C PHE A 313 1.68 6.47 5.13
N PHE A 314 1.14 7.36 4.29
CA PHE A 314 0.28 7.04 3.14
C PHE A 314 0.93 7.39 1.80
N THR A 315 2.12 7.98 1.80
CA THR A 315 2.77 8.52 0.60
C THR A 315 4.25 8.14 0.56
N GLN A 316 5.16 8.99 1.04
CA GLN A 316 6.61 8.83 0.92
C GLN A 316 7.13 7.50 1.50
N ASN A 317 6.68 7.09 2.70
CA ASN A 317 7.15 5.83 3.30
C ASN A 317 6.70 4.64 2.46
N VAL A 318 5.47 4.68 1.94
CA VAL A 318 4.90 3.63 1.08
C VAL A 318 5.66 3.55 -0.24
N ALA A 319 5.89 4.69 -0.90
CA ALA A 319 6.64 4.76 -2.16
C ALA A 319 8.07 4.23 -2.00
N HIS A 320 8.75 4.60 -0.91
CA HIS A 320 10.11 4.12 -0.61
C HIS A 320 10.15 2.60 -0.50
N VAL A 321 9.24 2.01 0.27
CA VAL A 321 9.22 0.56 0.52
C VAL A 321 8.93 -0.24 -0.74
N LEU A 322 8.08 0.28 -1.61
CA LEU A 322 7.71 -0.35 -2.87
C LEU A 322 8.74 -0.09 -3.99
N GLY A 323 9.76 0.73 -3.74
CA GLY A 323 10.73 1.13 -4.75
C GLY A 323 10.14 2.00 -5.87
N LEU A 324 9.01 2.66 -5.62
CA LEU A 324 8.37 3.56 -6.58
C LEU A 324 9.19 4.84 -6.67
N LYS A 325 9.86 5.01 -7.81
CA LYS A 325 10.63 6.21 -8.11
C LYS A 325 9.67 7.31 -8.53
N ASN A 326 9.90 8.53 -8.04
CA ASN A 326 9.18 9.73 -8.47
C ASN A 326 7.69 9.79 -8.07
N THR A 327 7.25 9.00 -7.09
CA THR A 327 5.87 8.97 -6.57
C THR A 327 5.86 9.24 -5.06
N GLY A 328 4.73 9.73 -4.52
CA GLY A 328 4.53 9.91 -3.08
C GLY A 328 5.13 11.19 -2.48
N VAL A 329 5.64 12.09 -3.30
CA VAL A 329 6.24 13.38 -2.92
C VAL A 329 5.94 14.38 -4.05
N ILE A 330 5.56 15.62 -3.72
CA ILE A 330 5.39 16.68 -4.72
C ILE A 330 6.76 17.31 -4.97
N LYS A 331 7.32 17.09 -6.15
CA LYS A 331 8.63 17.65 -6.54
C LYS A 331 8.73 17.79 -8.05
N GLU A 332 9.49 18.78 -8.53
CA GLU A 332 9.78 18.90 -9.96
C GLU A 332 10.41 17.62 -10.53
N GLY A 333 9.95 17.23 -11.72
CA GLY A 333 10.29 15.98 -12.40
C GLY A 333 9.55 14.73 -11.90
N PHE A 334 8.79 14.84 -10.80
CA PHE A 334 8.01 13.73 -10.25
C PHE A 334 6.68 13.56 -10.97
N ASP A 335 6.06 12.39 -10.78
CA ASP A 335 4.78 12.05 -11.37
C ASP A 335 3.66 12.92 -10.78
N CYS A 336 2.68 13.30 -11.62
CA CYS A 336 1.61 14.23 -11.22
C CYS A 336 0.44 13.56 -10.48
N ASP A 337 0.72 12.63 -9.57
CA ASP A 337 -0.29 11.96 -8.74
C ASP A 337 -0.65 12.86 -7.56
N LEU A 338 -1.70 13.67 -7.74
CA LEU A 338 -2.03 14.78 -6.86
C LEU A 338 -3.50 14.78 -6.46
N VAL A 339 -3.78 15.25 -5.25
CA VAL A 339 -5.15 15.43 -4.75
C VAL A 339 -5.33 16.85 -4.24
N ILE A 340 -6.40 17.51 -4.70
CA ILE A 340 -6.83 18.83 -4.25
C ILE A 340 -7.96 18.65 -3.24
N TRP A 341 -7.74 19.16 -2.03
CA TRP A 341 -8.65 19.08 -0.91
C TRP A 341 -9.23 20.45 -0.56
N LYS A 342 -10.47 20.47 -0.12
CA LYS A 342 -11.10 21.63 0.53
C LYS A 342 -12.07 21.15 1.60
N ASP A 343 -11.84 21.55 2.85
CA ASP A 343 -12.64 21.13 4.01
C ASP A 343 -12.76 19.60 4.11
N ASP A 344 -11.64 18.88 3.91
CA ASP A 344 -11.52 17.41 3.90
C ASP A 344 -12.27 16.68 2.75
N GLU A 345 -12.90 17.44 1.87
CA GLU A 345 -13.49 16.94 0.63
C GLU A 345 -12.52 17.03 -0.54
N ILE A 346 -12.53 16.00 -1.38
CA ILE A 346 -11.73 15.95 -2.60
C ILE A 346 -12.44 16.78 -3.67
N LYS A 347 -11.73 17.74 -4.26
CA LYS A 347 -12.23 18.58 -5.36
C LYS A 347 -11.72 18.10 -6.70
N HIS A 348 -10.45 17.72 -6.76
CA HIS A 348 -9.83 17.20 -7.96
C HIS A 348 -8.81 16.13 -7.60
N ILE A 349 -8.67 15.18 -8.52
CA ILE A 349 -7.59 14.20 -8.52
C ILE A 349 -6.93 14.35 -9.88
N ILE A 350 -5.61 14.37 -9.87
CA ILE A 350 -4.79 14.44 -11.08
C ILE A 350 -3.92 13.20 -11.04
N THR A 351 -3.95 12.42 -12.12
CA THR A 351 -3.14 11.22 -12.31
C THR A 351 -2.42 11.31 -13.65
N LYS A 352 -1.49 10.39 -13.95
CA LYS A 352 -0.72 10.45 -15.21
C LYS A 352 -1.56 10.49 -16.49
N LYS A 353 -2.85 10.18 -16.46
CA LYS A 353 -3.71 10.17 -17.66
C LYS A 353 -4.55 11.42 -17.86
N ASP A 354 -4.52 12.36 -16.92
CA ASP A 354 -5.33 13.57 -16.98
C ASP A 354 -4.70 14.67 -17.84
#